data_AF-A0A3D3F9E4-F1
#
_entry.id   AF-A0A3D3F9E4-F1
#
_cell.length_a   1.000
_cell.length_b   1.000
_cell.length_c   1.000
_cell.angle_alpha   90.00
_cell.angle_beta   90.00
_cell.angle_gamma   90.00
#
_symmetry.space_group_name_H-M   'P 1'
#
loop_
_entity.id
_entity.type
_entity.pdbx_description
1 polymer ?
#
loop_
_entity_poly.entity_id
_entity_poly.type
_entity_poly.pdbx_seq_one_letter_code
_entity_poly.pdbx_strand_id
1 'polypeptide(L)' 'MKKTAFFFLFLCISVALSHAQNRHPYANITGTVIDAQNREALPGVTIRLLQKSDSTLITGTLSQENGSFSM' A
#
# COMPACT_ATOMS: atom_id res chain seq x y z
N MET A 1 31.52 9.79 28.37
CA MET A 1 30.15 9.44 28.79
C MET A 1 29.08 10.15 27.97
N LYS A 2 29.12 11.48 27.78
CA LYS A 2 28.10 12.20 26.98
C LYS A 2 28.13 11.84 25.48
N LYS A 3 29.31 11.72 24.87
CA LYS A 3 29.49 11.36 23.45
C LYS A 3 29.03 9.94 23.12
N THR A 4 29.29 8.99 24.02
CA THR A 4 28.81 7.61 23.89
C THR A 4 27.28 7.54 24.02
N ALA A 5 26.67 8.32 24.92
CA ALA A 5 25.21 8.41 25.03
C ALA A 5 24.56 8.96 23.75
N PHE A 6 25.14 9.98 23.12
CA PHE A 6 24.67 10.50 21.83
C PHE A 6 24.76 9.46 20.70
N PHE A 7 25.83 8.65 20.68
CA PHE A 7 25.99 7.58 19.72
C PHE A 7 24.91 6.50 19.88
N PHE A 8 24.62 6.06 21.10
CA PHE A 8 23.55 5.11 21.38
C PHE A 8 22.16 5.68 21.05
N LEU A 9 21.93 6.97 21.32
CA LEU A 9 20.67 7.62 20.95
C LEU A 9 20.47 7.66 19.43
N PHE A 10 21.52 8.00 18.67
CA PHE A 10 21.47 8.00 17.21
C PHE A 10 21.23 6.59 16.64
N LEU A 11 21.86 5.57 17.22
CA LEU A 11 21.66 4.16 16.85
C LEU A 11 20.23 3.69 17.14
N CYS A 12 19.62 4.09 18.25
CA CYS A 12 18.23 3.75 18.55
C CYS A 12 17.24 4.40 17.56
N ILE A 13 17.50 5.65 17.16
CA ILE A 13 16.65 6.36 16.19
C ILE A 13 16.70 5.70 14.81
N SER A 14 17.88 5.27 14.34
CA SER A 14 18.00 4.64 13.02
C SER A 14 17.29 3.28 12.93
N VAL A 15 17.29 2.50 14.01
CA VAL A 15 16.54 1.23 14.10
C VAL A 15 15.02 1.51 14.10
N ALA A 16 14.56 2.48 14.89
CA ALA A 16 13.15 2.84 14.94
C ALA A 16 12.60 3.32 13.59
N LEU A 17 13.39 4.08 12.82
CA LEU A 17 13.00 4.54 11.48
C LEU A 17 12.91 3.38 10.46
N SER A 18 13.72 2.34 10.60
CA SER A 18 13.68 1.16 9.73
C SER A 18 12.38 0.33 9.92
N HIS A 19 11.87 0.25 11.16
CA HIS A 19 10.63 -0.48 11.45
C HIS A 19 9.37 0.25 10.96
N ALA A 20 9.40 1.57 10.79
CA ALA A 20 8.27 2.34 10.28
C ALA A 20 8.03 2.17 8.77
N GLN A 21 9.04 1.69 8.02
CA GLN A 21 8.94 1.52 6.56
C GLN A 21 8.21 0.24 6.15
N ASN A 22 8.18 -0.77 7.03
CA ASN A 22 7.42 -2.00 6.81
C ASN A 22 5.97 -1.83 7.28
N ARG A 23 5.23 -0.94 6.62
CA ARG A 23 3.76 -1.06 6.60
C ARG A 23 3.42 -2.25 5.72
N HIS A 24 3.48 -3.46 6.29
CA HIS A 24 2.74 -4.57 5.69
C HIS A 24 1.28 -4.13 5.65
N PRO A 25 0.63 -4.04 4.47
CA PRO A 25 -0.79 -3.78 4.41
C PRO A 25 -1.47 -4.87 5.23
N TYR A 26 -2.17 -4.50 6.32
CA TYR A 26 -2.83 -5.49 7.19
C TYR A 26 -3.89 -6.33 6.43
N ALA A 27 -4.24 -5.92 5.21
CA ALA A 27 -5.02 -6.69 4.25
C ALA A 27 -4.47 -6.45 2.84
N ASN A 28 -4.32 -7.51 2.05
CA ASN A 28 -4.11 -7.43 0.61
C ASN A 28 -5.48 -7.54 -0.06
N ILE A 29 -5.88 -6.53 -0.84
CA ILE A 29 -7.14 -6.52 -1.58
C ILE A 29 -6.86 -6.92 -3.01
N THR A 30 -7.44 -8.04 -3.44
CA THR A 30 -7.30 -8.56 -4.79
C THR A 30 -8.65 -8.68 -5.48
N GLY A 31 -8.64 -8.65 -6.81
CA GLY A 31 -9.84 -8.84 -7.62
C GLY A 31 -9.55 -8.75 -9.12
N THR A 32 -10.61 -8.84 -9.93
CA THR A 32 -10.55 -8.72 -11.38
C THR A 32 -11.67 -7.80 -11.86
N VAL A 33 -11.33 -6.88 -12.77
CA VAL A 33 -12.29 -6.00 -13.43
C VAL A 33 -12.67 -6.60 -14.78
N ILE A 34 -13.97 -6.79 -15.00
CA ILE A 34 -14.52 -7.32 -16.25
C ILE A 34 -15.63 -6.42 -16.78
N ASP A 35 -15.80 -6.39 -18.10
CA ASP A 35 -16.96 -5.78 -18.74
C ASP A 35 -18.21 -6.66 -18.54
N ALA A 36 -19.34 -6.02 -18.24
CA ALA A 36 -20.56 -6.75 -17.91
C ALA A 36 -21.26 -7.38 -19.11
N GLN A 37 -21.08 -6.84 -20.32
CA GLN A 37 -21.75 -7.27 -21.55
C GLN A 37 -21.05 -8.47 -22.17
N ASN A 38 -19.73 -8.38 -22.33
CA ASN A 38 -18.95 -9.40 -23.04
C ASN A 38 -18.07 -10.27 -22.11
N ARG A 39 -18.00 -9.93 -20.82
CA ARG A 39 -17.21 -10.64 -19.79
C ARG A 39 -15.70 -10.59 -20.04
N GLU A 40 -15.23 -9.70 -20.91
CA GLU A 40 -13.81 -9.50 -21.17
C GLU A 40 -13.14 -8.76 -20.02
N ALA A 41 -11.85 -9.03 -19.82
CA ALA A 41 -11.05 -8.33 -18.83
C ALA A 41 -10.82 -6.87 -19.25
N LEU A 42 -10.87 -5.96 -18.27
CA LEU A 42 -10.63 -4.53 -18.50
C LEU A 42 -9.25 -4.12 -17.96
N PRO A 43 -8.24 -3.94 -18.83
CA PRO A 43 -6.93 -3.48 -18.41
C PRO A 43 -6.85 -1.97 -18.21
N GLY A 44 -5.92 -1.51 -17.36
CA GLY A 44 -5.66 -0.08 -17.14
C GLY A 44 -6.77 0.68 -16.40
N VAL A 45 -7.71 -0.03 -15.76
CA VAL A 45 -8.75 0.59 -14.94
C VAL A 45 -8.15 1.05 -13.62
N THR A 46 -8.46 2.28 -13.21
CA THR A 46 -8.04 2.82 -11.91
C THR A 46 -8.92 2.29 -10.79
N ILE A 47 -8.33 1.58 -9.83
CA ILE A 47 -9.00 1.14 -8.60
C ILE A 47 -8.47 1.96 -7.43
N ARG A 48 -9.38 2.46 -6.59
CA ARG A 48 -9.07 3.27 -5.40
C ARG A 48 -9.69 2.64 -4.17
N LEU A 49 -8.88 2.41 -3.15
CA LEU A 49 -9.34 2.07 -1.81
C LEU A 49 -9.53 3.37 -1.01
N LEU A 50 -10.74 3.62 -0.57
CA LEU A 50 -11.10 4.80 0.20
C LEU A 50 -11.52 4.41 1.61
N GLN A 51 -11.21 5.27 2.58
CA GLN A 51 -11.71 5.18 3.93
C GLN A 51 -13.23 5.40 3.90
N LYS A 52 -14.01 4.44 4.45
CA LYS A 52 -15.47 4.46 4.37
C LYS A 52 -16.12 5.70 5.00
N SER A 53 -15.50 6.27 6.04
CA SER A 53 -16.07 7.38 6.81
C SER A 53 -16.04 8.72 6.09
N ASP A 54 -15.00 8.99 5.31
CA ASP A 54 -14.72 10.31 4.74
C ASP A 54 -14.23 10.27 3.29
N SER A 55 -14.17 9.08 2.68
CA SER A 55 -13.66 8.87 1.32
C SER A 55 -12.21 9.26 1.11
N THR A 56 -11.42 9.44 2.19
CA THR A 56 -9.99 9.71 2.08
C THR A 56 -9.29 8.55 1.39
N LEU A 57 -8.38 8.85 0.45
CA LEU A 57 -7.64 7.82 -0.28
C LEU A 57 -6.69 7.07 0.66
N ILE A 58 -6.86 5.75 0.75
CA ILE A 58 -5.91 4.86 1.42
C ILE A 58 -4.81 4.45 0.43
N THR A 59 -5.19 3.91 -0.72
CA THR A 59 -4.26 3.50 -1.80
C THR A 59 -5.00 3.38 -3.15
N GLY A 60 -4.27 3.18 -4.23
CA GLY A 60 -4.83 2.87 -5.54
C GLY A 60 -3.86 2.08 -6.41
N THR A 61 -4.41 1.41 -7.43
CA THR A 61 -3.64 0.64 -8.41
C THR A 61 -4.35 0.64 -9.76
N LEU A 62 -3.70 0.10 -10.78
CA LEU A 62 -4.29 -0.16 -12.09
C LEU A 62 -4.54 -1.65 -12.25
N SER A 63 -5.61 -2.03 -12.96
CA SER A 63 -5.77 -3.41 -13.42
C SER A 63 -4.72 -3.75 -14.47
N GLN A 64 -4.21 -4.99 -14.41
CA GLN A 64 -3.27 -5.55 -15.37
C GLN A 64 -3.97 -5.94 -16.69
N GLU A 65 -3.21 -6.45 -17.66
CA GLU A 65 -3.73 -6.88 -18.97
C GLU A 65 -4.89 -7.89 -18.86
N ASN A 66 -4.85 -8.76 -17.86
CA ASN A 66 -5.90 -9.74 -17.57
C ASN A 66 -7.02 -9.19 -16.65
N GLY A 67 -7.08 -7.88 -16.43
CA GLY A 67 -8.06 -7.22 -15.57
C GLY A 67 -7.80 -7.39 -14.07
N SER A 68 -6.79 -8.16 -13.65
CA SER A 68 -6.51 -8.41 -12.24
C SER A 68 -5.85 -7.23 -11.54
N PHE A 69 -6.06 -7.11 -10.23
CA PHE A 69 -5.38 -6.13 -9.38
C PHE A 69 -5.05 -6.72 -8.00
N SER A 70 -4.04 -6.14 -7.35
CA SER A 70 -3.63 -6.40 -5.97
C SER A 70 -3.14 -5.09 -5.37
N MET A 71 -3.56 -4.76 -4.14
CA MET A 71 -3.16 -3.54 -3.42
C MET A 71 -3.13 -3.70 -1.91
#